data_AF-A0AAV6N0M1-F1
#
_entry.id   AF-A0AAV6N0M1-F1
#
_cell.length_a   1.000
_cell.length_b   1.000
_cell.length_c   1.000
_cell.angle_alpha   90.00
_cell.angle_beta   90.00
_cell.angle_gamma   90.00
#
_symmetry.space_group_name_H-M   'P 1'
#
loop_
_entity.id
_entity.type
_entity.pdbx_description
1 polymer ?
#
loop_
_entity_poly.entity_id
_entity_poly.type
_entity_poly.pdbx_seq_one_letter_code
_entity_poly.pdbx_strand_id
1 'polypeptide(L)'
;MLMDKVAALNVLENLNGADSNNILVQMLNHGYEPNIEPYLSMMLQAHYWNLFSDLRSRCRIFVPKGRILLGCLDETGILNYGQVYACITLTKSELRDRNQNYFHKIDETKSILLGKVVVTKNPCLHPGDVRVLEAIFHVELEEKGLVDCLIFPQKGERPHTNECSGGDLDGDLYFISWDENLIPPKTEAPMDYTGRRPRIMDHDVTLEEIQKFFVDYMINDTLGAISTAHLVHADREPKKALSSKCLELAALHSMAVDYAKTGAPAEMPRVLKPREFPDFMERFDKPMYKSNNVLGKLYRAAVKTMEQERSRLVWTEETATAIYDHDLEVDGFEAFLETAESFKVMYIEKMRAF
;
A
#
# COMPACT_ATOMS: atom_id res chain seq x y z
N MET A 1 17.28 -1.24 16.05
CA MET A 1 17.17 0.18 16.44
C MET A 1 18.00 1.02 15.47
N LEU A 2 17.47 2.13 14.96
CA LEU A 2 18.20 3.07 14.11
C LEU A 2 19.16 3.87 14.99
N MET A 3 20.39 3.39 15.14
CA MET A 3 21.43 4.07 15.93
C MET A 3 22.27 5.03 15.08
N ASP A 4 22.13 4.97 13.76
CA ASP A 4 22.85 5.80 12.82
C ASP A 4 21.99 7.00 12.39
N LYS A 5 22.53 8.21 12.57
CA LYS A 5 21.87 9.47 12.23
C LYS A 5 21.49 9.56 10.75
N VAL A 6 22.34 9.09 9.85
CA VAL A 6 22.10 9.14 8.40
C VAL A 6 20.95 8.19 8.03
N ALA A 7 20.91 7.00 8.62
CA ALA A 7 19.83 6.05 8.45
C ALA A 7 18.50 6.60 9.01
N ALA A 8 18.53 7.21 10.21
CA ALA A 8 17.35 7.83 10.82
C ALA A 8 16.78 8.96 9.95
N LEU A 9 17.63 9.86 9.44
CA LEU A 9 17.24 10.91 8.50
C LEU A 9 16.62 10.34 7.24
N ASN A 10 17.26 9.35 6.60
CA ASN A 10 16.72 8.74 5.39
C ASN A 10 15.34 8.10 5.63
N VAL A 11 15.12 7.46 6.78
CA VAL A 11 13.81 6.87 7.11
C VAL A 11 12.76 7.95 7.32
N LEU A 12 13.04 8.98 8.12
CA LEU A 12 12.09 10.05 8.41
C LEU A 12 11.70 10.85 7.16
N GLU A 13 12.66 11.13 6.28
CA GLU A 13 12.42 11.83 5.01
C GLU A 13 11.55 11.01 4.03
N ASN A 14 11.65 9.68 4.07
CA ASN A 14 10.84 8.80 3.23
C ASN A 14 9.41 8.59 3.78
N LEU A 15 9.20 8.71 5.10
CA LEU A 15 7.92 8.45 5.75
C LEU A 15 6.94 9.63 5.71
N ASN A 16 7.43 10.85 5.89
CA ASN A 16 6.58 12.04 6.06
C ASN A 16 6.49 12.93 4.82
N GLY A 17 7.05 12.47 3.69
CA GLY A 17 7.40 13.39 2.61
C GLY A 17 8.51 14.35 3.07
N ALA A 18 9.05 15.14 2.16
CA ALA A 18 10.16 16.04 2.43
C ALA A 18 9.75 17.29 3.25
N ASP A 19 9.06 17.12 4.38
CA ASP A 19 8.68 18.24 5.21
C ASP A 19 9.79 18.56 6.22
N SER A 20 10.61 19.55 5.87
CA SER A 20 11.71 20.10 6.67
C SER A 20 11.26 20.72 8.02
N ASN A 21 9.94 20.81 8.26
CA ASN A 21 9.38 21.22 9.54
C ASN A 21 9.23 20.06 10.55
N ASN A 22 9.63 18.84 10.19
CA ASN A 22 9.63 17.73 11.14
C ASN A 22 10.67 17.96 12.25
N ILE A 23 10.19 18.09 13.49
CA ILE A 23 11.03 18.31 14.68
C ILE A 23 12.13 17.26 14.84
N LEU A 24 11.89 16.00 14.48
CA LEU A 24 12.88 14.92 14.58
C LEU A 24 14.03 15.11 13.58
N VAL A 25 13.71 15.58 12.37
CA VAL A 25 14.72 15.91 11.35
C VAL A 25 15.55 17.10 11.81
N GLN A 26 14.91 18.11 12.40
CA GLN A 26 15.61 19.26 12.97
C GLN A 26 16.53 18.86 14.11
N MET A 27 16.08 18.03 15.05
CA MET A 27 16.91 17.51 16.15
C MET A 27 18.14 16.76 15.60
N LEU A 28 17.95 15.83 14.66
CA LEU A 28 19.07 15.13 14.03
C LEU A 28 20.05 16.11 13.37
N ASN A 29 19.57 17.10 12.63
CA ASN A 29 20.41 18.08 11.96
C ASN A 29 21.20 18.98 12.94
N HIS A 30 20.64 19.30 14.11
CA HIS A 30 21.30 20.09 15.15
C HIS A 30 22.27 19.28 16.04
N GLY A 31 22.45 17.99 15.75
CA GLY A 31 23.46 17.16 16.41
C GLY A 31 22.94 16.26 17.53
N TYR A 32 21.63 16.19 17.72
CA TYR A 32 21.04 15.20 18.63
C TYR A 32 21.23 13.79 18.07
N GLU A 33 21.72 12.89 18.92
CA GLU A 33 21.96 11.49 18.55
C GLU A 33 20.72 10.62 18.78
N PRO A 34 20.33 9.75 17.83
CA PRO A 34 19.09 8.94 17.87
C PRO A 34 18.86 8.10 19.13
N ASN A 35 19.95 7.73 19.82
CA ASN A 35 19.95 6.82 20.96
C ASN A 35 20.32 7.49 22.28
N ILE A 36 20.63 8.80 22.26
CA ILE A 36 20.99 9.56 23.46
C ILE A 36 19.80 10.39 23.91
N GLU A 37 19.19 11.16 23.01
CA GLU A 37 18.08 12.04 23.39
C GLU A 37 16.78 11.20 23.53
N PRO A 38 16.15 11.18 24.72
CA PRO A 38 14.98 10.35 25.01
C PRO A 38 13.82 10.55 24.05
N TYR A 39 13.46 11.80 23.77
CA TYR A 39 12.30 12.11 22.95
C TYR A 39 12.47 11.62 21.51
N LEU A 40 13.61 11.89 20.89
CA LEU A 40 14.02 11.46 19.56
C LEU A 40 14.05 9.93 19.49
N SER A 41 14.67 9.27 20.47
CA SER A 41 14.71 7.81 20.55
C SER A 41 13.32 7.20 20.64
N MET A 42 12.46 7.72 21.52
CA MET A 42 11.08 7.26 21.68
C MET A 42 10.25 7.47 20.41
N MET A 43 10.40 8.62 19.74
CA MET A 43 9.67 8.92 18.51
C MET A 43 10.13 8.04 17.34
N LEU A 44 11.44 7.82 17.19
CA LEU A 44 11.98 6.86 16.21
C LEU A 44 11.50 5.44 16.47
N GLN A 45 11.42 5.03 17.74
CA GLN A 45 10.84 3.75 18.13
C GLN A 45 9.35 3.70 17.78
N ALA A 46 8.56 4.73 18.07
CA ALA A 46 7.14 4.77 17.71
C ALA A 46 6.93 4.62 16.19
N HIS A 47 7.75 5.30 15.37
CA HIS A 47 7.74 5.10 13.92
C HIS A 47 8.09 3.67 13.51
N TYR A 48 9.12 3.08 14.13
CA TYR A 48 9.47 1.68 13.93
C TYR A 48 8.31 0.74 14.28
N TRP A 49 7.65 0.94 15.42
CA TRP A 49 6.50 0.16 15.86
C TRP A 49 5.31 0.28 14.90
N ASN A 50 5.04 1.48 14.37
CA ASN A 50 4.00 1.69 13.38
C ASN A 50 4.28 0.91 12.09
N LEU A 51 5.53 0.91 11.61
CA LEU A 51 5.92 0.12 10.44
C LEU A 51 5.77 -1.39 10.68
N PHE A 52 6.13 -1.87 11.87
CA PHE A 52 5.93 -3.27 12.24
C PHE A 52 4.45 -3.63 12.35
N SER A 53 3.62 -2.72 12.86
CA SER A 53 2.16 -2.90 12.91
C SER A 53 1.57 -3.03 11.50
N ASP A 54 2.00 -2.17 10.56
CA ASP A 54 1.62 -2.23 9.15
C ASP A 54 2.09 -3.53 8.49
N LEU A 55 3.32 -3.98 8.78
CA LEU A 55 3.84 -5.24 8.27
C LEU A 55 3.05 -6.43 8.83
N ARG A 56 2.71 -6.42 10.11
CA ARG A 56 1.92 -7.48 10.77
C ARG A 56 0.50 -7.54 10.21
N SER A 57 -0.19 -6.40 10.18
CA SER A 57 -1.63 -6.35 9.88
C SER A 57 -1.97 -6.30 8.39
N ARG A 58 -1.09 -5.71 7.58
CA ARG A 58 -1.34 -5.46 6.15
C ARG A 58 -0.28 -6.06 5.23
N CYS A 59 0.80 -6.63 5.78
CA CYS A 59 1.94 -7.12 4.99
C CYS A 59 2.46 -6.06 4.00
N ARG A 60 2.49 -4.79 4.43
CA ARG A 60 2.90 -3.68 3.58
C ARG A 60 4.41 -3.70 3.38
N ILE A 61 4.86 -4.25 2.25
CA ILE A 61 6.29 -4.31 1.89
C ILE A 61 6.66 -3.08 1.08
N PHE A 62 7.72 -2.39 1.48
CA PHE A 62 8.27 -1.28 0.72
C PHE A 62 9.00 -1.79 -0.53
N VAL A 63 8.63 -1.26 -1.70
CA VAL A 63 9.25 -1.57 -2.99
C VAL A 63 9.95 -0.31 -3.50
N PRO A 64 11.30 -0.21 -3.39
CA PRO A 64 12.03 1.00 -3.78
C PRO A 64 11.90 1.32 -5.27
N LYS A 65 11.95 0.27 -6.12
CA LYS A 65 11.87 0.36 -7.57
C LYS A 65 10.42 0.24 -8.07
N GLY A 66 9.51 1.00 -7.46
CA GLY A 66 8.11 0.99 -7.83
C GLY A 66 7.39 2.27 -7.46
N ARG A 67 6.30 2.56 -8.16
CA ARG A 67 5.44 3.73 -7.95
C ARG A 67 3.97 3.35 -8.09
N ILE A 68 3.12 4.19 -7.52
CA ILE A 68 1.68 4.20 -7.81
C ILE A 68 1.45 5.48 -8.61
N LEU A 69 1.08 5.35 -9.88
CA LEU A 69 0.93 6.46 -10.82
C LEU A 69 -0.49 6.52 -11.35
N LEU A 70 -0.96 7.73 -11.66
CA LEU A 70 -2.22 7.94 -12.37
C LEU A 70 -2.12 7.41 -13.80
N GLY A 71 -3.10 6.62 -14.24
CA GLY A 71 -3.19 6.19 -15.63
C GLY A 71 -3.64 7.33 -16.55
N CYS A 72 -3.00 7.47 -17.70
CA CYS A 72 -3.39 8.41 -18.76
C CYS A 72 -3.35 7.74 -20.14
N LEU A 73 -4.03 8.33 -21.13
CA LEU A 73 -4.00 7.86 -22.51
C LEU A 73 -2.91 8.58 -23.31
N ASP A 74 -2.23 7.85 -24.19
CA ASP A 74 -1.42 8.45 -25.24
C ASP A 74 -2.30 9.05 -26.35
N GLU A 75 -2.60 10.34 -26.23
CA GLU A 75 -3.35 11.11 -27.22
C GLU A 75 -2.60 11.30 -28.55
N THR A 76 -1.29 11.08 -28.58
CA THR A 76 -0.47 11.26 -29.79
C THR A 76 -0.48 10.02 -30.70
N GLY A 77 -0.74 8.84 -30.12
CA GLY A 77 -0.76 7.58 -30.86
C GLY A 77 0.63 7.10 -31.27
N ILE A 78 1.64 7.44 -30.47
CA ILE A 78 3.02 6.99 -30.66
C ILE A 78 3.17 5.57 -30.12
N LEU A 79 2.73 5.34 -28.88
CA LEU A 79 2.91 4.07 -28.19
C LEU A 79 2.20 2.93 -28.94
N ASN A 80 2.91 1.83 -29.17
CA ASN A 80 2.31 0.60 -29.68
C ASN A 80 1.76 -0.25 -28.53
N TYR A 81 0.89 -1.20 -28.87
CA TYR A 81 0.42 -2.18 -27.92
C TYR A 81 1.59 -2.94 -27.29
N GLY A 82 1.57 -3.08 -25.97
CA GLY A 82 2.67 -3.62 -25.16
C GLY A 82 3.68 -2.57 -24.67
N GLN A 83 3.58 -1.31 -25.11
CA GLN A 83 4.46 -0.22 -24.70
C GLN A 83 3.76 0.74 -23.74
N VAL A 84 4.51 1.36 -22.84
CA VAL A 84 4.07 2.44 -21.96
C VAL A 84 5.12 3.54 -21.91
N TYR A 85 4.70 4.73 -21.47
CA TYR A 85 5.60 5.83 -21.14
C TYR A 85 5.37 6.27 -19.70
N ALA A 86 6.44 6.50 -18.95
CA ALA A 86 6.36 7.02 -17.59
C ALA A 86 7.58 7.89 -17.30
N CYS A 87 7.35 9.19 -17.14
CA CYS A 87 8.32 10.11 -16.56
C CYS A 87 8.01 10.24 -15.07
N ILE A 88 9.01 10.01 -14.22
CA ILE A 88 8.83 10.05 -12.77
C ILE A 88 9.75 11.09 -12.13
N THR A 89 9.26 11.68 -11.06
CA THR A 89 10.08 12.43 -10.12
C THR A 89 10.91 11.44 -9.29
N LEU A 90 12.23 11.63 -9.28
CA LEU A 90 13.16 10.77 -8.57
C LEU A 90 13.14 11.07 -7.06
N THR A 91 13.20 10.01 -6.26
CA THR A 91 13.41 10.12 -4.81
C THR A 91 14.83 10.57 -4.51
N LYS A 92 15.06 11.11 -3.30
CA LYS A 92 16.42 11.41 -2.80
C LYS A 92 17.39 10.25 -2.93
N SER A 93 16.90 9.01 -2.77
CA SER A 93 17.73 7.81 -2.89
C SER A 93 18.19 7.56 -4.33
N GLU A 94 17.29 7.71 -5.31
CA GLU A 94 17.61 7.54 -6.74
C GLU A 94 18.44 8.70 -7.28
N LEU A 95 18.26 9.91 -6.75
CA LEU A 95 19.10 11.07 -7.09
C LEU A 95 20.58 10.86 -6.73
N ARG A 96 20.88 9.99 -5.75
CA ARG A 96 22.26 9.61 -5.36
C ARG A 96 22.88 8.57 -6.28
N ASP A 97 22.08 7.74 -6.94
CA ASP A 97 22.53 6.68 -7.85
C ASP A 97 21.75 6.73 -9.17
N ARG A 98 22.12 7.70 -10.03
CA ARG A 98 21.40 8.02 -11.26
C ARG A 98 21.81 7.20 -12.48
N ASN A 99 22.95 6.52 -12.42
CA ASN A 99 23.52 5.80 -13.58
C ASN A 99 22.92 4.40 -13.72
N GLN A 100 21.59 4.32 -13.62
CA GLN A 100 20.87 3.06 -13.72
C GLN A 100 20.30 2.93 -15.13
N ASN A 101 20.50 1.76 -15.74
CA ASN A 101 20.18 1.53 -17.16
C ASN A 101 18.68 1.67 -17.51
N TYR A 102 17.81 1.71 -16.51
CA TYR A 102 16.37 1.89 -16.65
C TYR A 102 15.91 3.35 -16.53
N PHE A 103 16.83 4.31 -16.38
CA PHE A 103 16.51 5.74 -16.38
C PHE A 103 17.11 6.45 -17.59
N HIS A 104 16.25 7.14 -18.33
CA HIS A 104 16.65 8.20 -19.25
C HIS A 104 16.50 9.55 -18.56
N LYS A 105 17.61 10.25 -18.34
CA LYS A 105 17.62 11.52 -17.61
C LYS A 105 17.01 12.63 -18.45
N ILE A 106 15.99 13.30 -17.91
CA ILE A 106 15.48 14.57 -18.45
C ILE A 106 16.22 15.74 -17.79
N ASP A 107 16.10 15.86 -16.47
CA ASP A 107 16.64 16.99 -15.71
C ASP A 107 17.25 16.54 -14.35
N GLU A 108 17.46 17.49 -13.44
CA GLU A 108 18.03 17.21 -12.12
C GLU A 108 17.09 16.47 -11.18
N THR A 109 15.79 16.39 -11.47
CA THR A 109 14.75 15.85 -10.59
C THR A 109 13.94 14.72 -11.21
N LYS A 110 13.95 14.59 -12.55
CA LYS A 110 13.06 13.70 -13.30
C LYS A 110 13.81 12.76 -14.21
N SER A 111 13.24 11.59 -14.44
CA SER A 111 13.74 10.63 -15.43
C SER A 111 12.61 9.79 -16.01
N ILE A 112 12.80 9.36 -17.25
CA ILE A 112 11.88 8.48 -17.96
C ILE A 112 12.30 7.04 -17.70
N LEU A 113 11.33 6.19 -17.39
CA LEU A 113 11.54 4.76 -17.21
C LEU A 113 11.79 4.08 -18.56
N LEU A 114 12.77 3.19 -18.58
CA LEU A 114 13.14 2.37 -19.74
C LEU A 114 13.15 0.89 -19.39
N GLY A 115 12.75 0.06 -20.35
CA GLY A 115 12.83 -1.39 -20.26
C GLY A 115 11.57 -2.03 -19.73
N LYS A 116 11.68 -3.31 -19.36
CA LYS A 116 10.54 -4.10 -18.87
C LYS A 116 10.05 -3.58 -17.53
N VAL A 117 8.74 -3.43 -17.42
CA VAL A 117 8.04 -3.05 -16.20
C VAL A 117 6.88 -3.99 -15.93
N VAL A 118 6.60 -4.24 -14.66
CA VAL A 118 5.35 -4.89 -14.22
C VAL A 118 4.33 -3.80 -13.87
N VAL A 119 3.11 -3.94 -14.36
CA VAL A 119 1.99 -3.03 -14.13
C VAL A 119 0.78 -3.80 -13.63
N THR A 120 0.12 -3.30 -12.59
CA THR A 120 -1.15 -3.84 -12.10
C THR A 120 -1.98 -2.74 -11.45
N LYS A 121 -3.29 -2.95 -11.38
CA LYS A 121 -4.22 -2.14 -10.59
C LYS A 121 -4.58 -2.87 -9.29
N ASN A 122 -4.86 -2.13 -8.22
CA ASN A 122 -5.39 -2.71 -6.98
C ASN A 122 -6.92 -2.52 -6.93
N PRO A 123 -7.69 -3.53 -6.48
CA PRO A 123 -7.26 -4.87 -6.09
C PRO A 123 -6.99 -5.78 -7.31
N CYS A 124 -5.89 -6.54 -7.27
CA CYS A 124 -5.54 -7.54 -8.28
C CYS A 124 -5.86 -8.95 -7.75
N LEU A 125 -6.87 -9.61 -8.35
CA LEU A 125 -7.26 -10.97 -7.97
C LEU A 125 -6.86 -11.98 -9.03
N HIS A 126 -7.07 -11.67 -10.31
CA HIS A 126 -6.80 -12.59 -11.39
C HIS A 126 -5.30 -12.56 -11.78
N PRO A 127 -4.62 -13.71 -11.88
CA PRO A 127 -3.18 -13.75 -12.19
C PRO A 127 -2.78 -13.05 -13.48
N GLY A 128 -3.68 -13.02 -14.47
CA GLY A 128 -3.45 -12.37 -15.76
C GLY A 128 -3.52 -10.84 -15.74
N ASP A 129 -4.01 -10.24 -14.65
CA ASP A 129 -4.10 -8.79 -14.50
C ASP A 129 -2.76 -8.13 -14.19
N VAL A 130 -1.76 -8.94 -13.80
CA VAL A 130 -0.38 -8.51 -13.70
C VAL A 130 0.22 -8.50 -15.10
N ARG A 131 0.42 -7.31 -15.65
CA ARG A 131 0.93 -7.12 -17.02
C ARG A 131 2.43 -6.84 -16.99
N VAL A 132 3.15 -7.39 -17.95
CA VAL A 132 4.54 -7.03 -18.23
C VAL A 132 4.55 -6.23 -19.52
N LEU A 133 4.97 -4.97 -19.45
CA LEU A 133 4.97 -4.01 -20.54
C LEU A 133 6.38 -3.46 -20.74
N GLU A 134 6.63 -2.81 -21.87
CA GLU A 134 7.90 -2.16 -22.19
C GLU A 134 7.78 -0.64 -22.02
N ALA A 135 8.48 -0.09 -21.03
CA ALA A 135 8.61 1.36 -20.88
C ALA A 135 9.61 1.89 -21.90
N ILE A 136 9.19 2.87 -22.71
CA ILE A 136 10.00 3.42 -23.80
C ILE A 136 10.16 4.93 -23.70
N PHE A 137 11.25 5.42 -24.29
CA PHE A 137 11.49 6.84 -24.52
C PHE A 137 11.02 7.24 -25.92
N HIS A 138 10.34 8.38 -26.01
CA HIS A 138 10.05 9.06 -27.27
C HIS A 138 10.05 10.58 -27.04
N VAL A 139 10.75 11.33 -27.91
CA VAL A 139 10.95 12.78 -27.76
C VAL A 139 9.62 13.54 -27.75
N GLU A 140 8.69 13.20 -28.65
CA GLU A 140 7.36 13.85 -28.70
C GLU A 140 6.52 13.63 -27.44
N LEU A 141 6.71 12.52 -26.72
CA LEU A 141 6.03 12.27 -25.43
C LEU A 141 6.69 13.04 -24.29
N GLU A 142 8.03 13.17 -24.32
CA GLU A 142 8.76 14.05 -23.40
C GLU A 142 8.34 15.51 -23.56
N GLU A 143 8.19 15.99 -24.79
CA GLU A 143 7.77 17.36 -25.10
C GLU A 143 6.36 17.69 -24.57
N LYS A 144 5.51 16.68 -24.30
CA LYS A 144 4.21 16.89 -23.62
C LYS A 144 4.36 17.27 -22.15
N GLY A 145 5.51 17.01 -21.54
CA GLY A 145 5.79 17.39 -20.16
C GLY A 145 4.94 16.68 -19.11
N LEU A 146 4.40 15.49 -19.43
CA LEU A 146 3.62 14.67 -18.51
C LEU A 146 4.56 13.97 -17.52
N VAL A 147 4.34 14.19 -16.22
CA VAL A 147 5.19 13.67 -15.13
C VAL A 147 4.30 13.00 -14.07
N ASP A 148 4.83 11.96 -13.42
CA ASP A 148 4.17 11.19 -12.35
C ASP A 148 2.82 10.57 -12.77
N CYS A 149 2.74 10.20 -14.05
CA CYS A 149 1.64 9.45 -14.64
C CYS A 149 2.17 8.32 -15.54
N LEU A 150 1.35 7.28 -15.69
CA LEU A 150 1.60 6.13 -16.55
C LEU A 150 0.77 6.27 -17.82
N ILE A 151 1.43 6.50 -18.95
CA ILE A 151 0.78 6.72 -20.24
C ILE A 151 0.63 5.37 -20.96
N PHE A 152 -0.62 5.02 -21.27
CA PHE A 152 -1.00 3.80 -21.97
C PHE A 152 -1.24 4.06 -23.47
N PRO A 153 -0.99 3.06 -24.33
CA PRO A 153 -1.21 3.19 -25.76
C PRO A 153 -2.71 3.23 -26.08
N GLN A 154 -3.09 4.06 -27.05
CA GLN A 154 -4.42 3.96 -27.67
C GLN A 154 -4.53 2.83 -28.70
N LYS A 155 -3.40 2.24 -29.12
CA LYS A 155 -3.33 1.14 -30.08
C LYS A 155 -3.45 -0.22 -29.38
N GLY A 156 -4.10 -1.18 -30.05
CA GLY A 156 -4.16 -2.57 -29.61
C GLY A 156 -5.56 -3.16 -29.72
N GLU A 157 -5.66 -4.47 -29.48
CA GLU A 157 -6.95 -5.18 -29.49
C GLU A 157 -7.78 -4.93 -28.23
N ARG A 158 -7.11 -4.61 -27.11
CA ARG A 158 -7.71 -4.37 -25.80
C ARG A 158 -6.92 -3.31 -25.04
N PRO A 159 -7.55 -2.32 -24.37
CA PRO A 159 -6.81 -1.36 -23.55
C PRO A 159 -6.08 -2.04 -22.40
N HIS A 160 -4.80 -1.74 -22.17
CA HIS A 160 -4.02 -2.30 -21.05
C HIS A 160 -4.58 -1.92 -19.68
N THR A 161 -5.25 -0.77 -19.57
CA THR A 161 -6.00 -0.36 -18.38
C THR A 161 -7.06 -1.40 -18.02
N ASN A 162 -7.83 -1.85 -19.01
CA ASN A 162 -8.85 -2.86 -18.85
C ASN A 162 -8.27 -4.27 -18.59
N GLU A 163 -7.07 -4.56 -19.11
CA GLU A 163 -6.33 -5.78 -18.78
C GLU A 163 -5.85 -5.80 -17.33
N CYS A 164 -5.65 -4.63 -16.72
CA CYS A 164 -5.27 -4.47 -15.32
C CYS A 164 -6.53 -4.35 -14.46
N SER A 165 -7.13 -5.48 -14.13
CA SER A 165 -8.29 -5.57 -13.21
C SER A 165 -9.50 -4.74 -13.64
N GLY A 166 -9.75 -4.65 -14.96
CA GLY A 166 -10.90 -3.95 -15.53
C GLY A 166 -10.84 -2.43 -15.39
N GLY A 167 -9.64 -1.87 -15.20
CA GLY A 167 -9.45 -0.43 -15.05
C GLY A 167 -9.79 0.39 -16.28
N ASP A 168 -9.94 1.68 -16.05
CA ASP A 168 -10.11 2.71 -17.06
C ASP A 168 -9.18 3.90 -16.74
N LEU A 169 -9.55 5.10 -17.19
CA LEU A 169 -8.75 6.33 -17.09
C LEU A 169 -9.55 7.47 -16.46
N ASP A 170 -10.49 7.18 -15.56
CA ASP A 170 -11.31 8.18 -14.87
C ASP A 170 -10.69 8.72 -13.56
N GLY A 171 -9.48 8.26 -13.22
CA GLY A 171 -8.82 8.51 -11.94
C GLY A 171 -8.01 7.31 -11.41
N ASP A 172 -8.02 6.19 -12.13
CA ASP A 172 -7.36 4.97 -11.74
C ASP A 172 -5.85 5.10 -11.51
N LEU A 173 -5.40 4.49 -10.41
CA LEU A 173 -4.00 4.40 -10.01
C LEU A 173 -3.44 3.00 -10.29
N TYR A 174 -2.26 2.98 -10.91
CA TYR A 174 -1.57 1.76 -11.31
C TYR A 174 -0.27 1.64 -10.53
N PHE A 175 -0.04 0.47 -9.95
CA PHE A 175 1.28 0.08 -9.47
C PHE A 175 2.14 -0.26 -10.67
N ILE A 176 3.30 0.40 -10.78
CA ILE A 176 4.34 0.09 -11.75
C ILE A 176 5.64 -0.23 -11.00
N SER A 177 6.37 -1.25 -11.43
CA SER A 177 7.70 -1.54 -10.91
C SER A 177 8.65 -2.02 -12.01
N TRP A 178 9.90 -1.57 -11.91
CA TRP A 178 11.02 -1.98 -12.76
C TRP A 178 12.02 -2.85 -11.97
N ASP A 179 11.60 -3.42 -10.84
CA ASP A 179 12.39 -4.41 -10.11
C ASP A 179 12.36 -5.74 -10.85
N GLU A 180 13.51 -6.19 -11.34
CA GLU A 180 13.65 -7.47 -12.05
C GLU A 180 13.14 -8.67 -11.23
N ASN A 181 13.18 -8.60 -9.89
CA ASN A 181 12.68 -9.67 -9.03
C ASN A 181 11.14 -9.69 -8.92
N LEU A 182 10.48 -8.59 -9.25
CA LEU A 182 9.02 -8.47 -9.26
C LEU A 182 8.42 -8.67 -10.64
N ILE A 183 9.22 -8.62 -11.71
CA ILE A 183 8.76 -8.91 -13.07
C ILE A 183 8.58 -10.43 -13.20
N PRO A 184 7.34 -10.93 -13.35
CA PRO A 184 7.12 -12.36 -13.44
C PRO A 184 7.70 -12.90 -14.76
N PRO A 185 8.33 -14.10 -14.74
CA PRO A 185 8.89 -14.70 -15.94
C PRO A 185 7.82 -15.20 -16.92
N LYS A 186 6.57 -15.34 -16.46
CA LYS A 186 5.41 -15.75 -17.24
C LYS A 186 4.20 -14.95 -16.82
N THR A 187 3.40 -14.55 -17.78
CA THR A 187 2.11 -13.89 -17.58
C THR A 187 0.99 -14.81 -18.04
N GLU A 188 -0.20 -14.59 -17.48
CA GLU A 188 -1.43 -15.25 -17.90
C GLU A 188 -2.26 -14.30 -18.77
N ALA A 189 -3.25 -14.84 -19.47
CA ALA A 189 -4.22 -14.01 -20.18
C ALA A 189 -5.04 -13.18 -19.16
N PRO A 190 -5.23 -11.87 -19.38
CA PRO A 190 -6.02 -11.03 -18.47
C PRO A 190 -7.47 -11.51 -18.42
N MET A 191 -8.11 -11.37 -17.26
CA MET A 191 -9.51 -11.76 -17.12
C MET A 191 -10.38 -10.95 -18.09
N ASP A 192 -11.46 -11.54 -18.59
CA ASP A 192 -12.46 -10.79 -19.35
C ASP A 192 -13.34 -9.96 -18.39
N TYR A 193 -13.25 -8.64 -18.52
CA TYR A 193 -14.00 -7.66 -17.74
C TYR A 193 -15.19 -7.08 -18.51
N THR A 194 -15.64 -7.76 -19.57
CA THR A 194 -16.87 -7.36 -20.26
C THR A 194 -18.05 -7.41 -19.29
N GLY A 195 -18.64 -6.24 -19.06
CA GLY A 195 -19.75 -6.09 -18.13
C GLY A 195 -20.91 -6.99 -18.52
N ARG A 196 -21.54 -7.63 -17.53
CA ARG A 196 -22.78 -8.36 -17.75
C ARG A 196 -23.90 -7.38 -18.11
N ARG A 197 -24.87 -7.84 -18.91
CA ARG A 197 -25.99 -6.99 -19.35
C ARG A 197 -26.67 -6.39 -18.11
N PRO A 198 -26.80 -5.05 -18.02
CA PRO A 198 -27.48 -4.42 -16.91
C PRO A 198 -28.93 -4.88 -16.85
N ARG A 199 -29.52 -4.84 -15.65
CA ARG A 199 -30.96 -5.08 -15.50
C ARG A 199 -31.71 -3.89 -16.12
N ILE A 200 -32.15 -4.06 -17.36
CA ILE A 200 -32.99 -3.08 -18.06
C ILE A 200 -34.43 -3.28 -17.60
N MET A 201 -35.05 -2.21 -17.09
CA MET A 201 -36.46 -2.17 -16.74
C MET A 201 -37.26 -1.68 -17.94
N ASP A 202 -38.45 -2.22 -18.14
CA ASP A 202 -39.37 -1.88 -19.24
C ASP A 202 -40.30 -0.70 -18.90
N HIS A 203 -40.03 0.00 -17.80
CA HIS A 203 -40.83 1.11 -17.27
C HIS A 203 -39.94 2.14 -16.56
N ASP A 204 -40.51 3.31 -16.27
CA ASP A 204 -39.85 4.37 -15.50
C ASP A 204 -39.64 3.93 -14.05
N VAL A 205 -38.43 4.12 -13.54
CA VAL A 205 -38.03 3.73 -12.19
C VAL A 205 -38.82 4.53 -11.14
N THR A 206 -39.49 3.81 -10.24
CA THR A 206 -40.27 4.41 -9.15
C THR A 206 -39.43 4.66 -7.90
N LEU A 207 -39.90 5.55 -7.01
CA LEU A 207 -39.20 5.84 -5.75
C LEU A 207 -39.15 4.60 -4.83
N GLU A 208 -40.21 3.79 -4.84
CA GLU A 208 -40.31 2.54 -4.08
C GLU A 208 -39.27 1.52 -4.55
N GLU A 209 -38.96 1.46 -5.85
CA GLU A 209 -37.92 0.59 -6.40
C GLU A 209 -36.52 1.05 -6.03
N ILE A 210 -36.29 2.36 -5.96
CA ILE A 210 -35.04 2.93 -5.46
C ILE A 210 -34.84 2.55 -3.98
N GLN A 211 -35.88 2.69 -3.15
CA GLN A 211 -35.84 2.30 -1.74
C GLN A 211 -35.58 0.80 -1.58
N LYS A 212 -36.27 -0.03 -2.38
CA LYS A 212 -36.06 -1.48 -2.39
C LYS A 212 -34.63 -1.82 -2.79
N PHE A 213 -34.10 -1.20 -3.84
CA PHE A 213 -32.73 -1.43 -4.28
C PHE A 213 -31.72 -1.06 -3.20
N PHE A 214 -31.93 0.03 -2.46
CA PHE A 214 -31.05 0.41 -1.35
C PHE A 214 -30.98 -0.68 -0.27
N VAL A 215 -32.13 -1.24 0.11
CA VAL A 215 -32.21 -2.36 1.06
C VAL A 215 -31.56 -3.62 0.48
N ASP A 216 -31.86 -3.97 -0.77
CA ASP A 216 -31.29 -5.13 -1.45
C ASP A 216 -29.75 -4.99 -1.55
N TYR A 217 -29.24 -3.79 -1.82
CA TYR A 217 -27.81 -3.51 -1.88
C TYR A 217 -27.14 -3.74 -0.53
N MET A 218 -27.71 -3.20 0.56
CA MET A 218 -27.18 -3.39 1.91
C MET A 218 -27.12 -4.85 2.34
N ILE A 219 -28.08 -5.68 1.90
CA ILE A 219 -28.14 -7.11 2.25
C ILE A 219 -27.14 -7.92 1.41
N ASN A 220 -26.97 -7.56 0.14
CA ASN A 220 -26.25 -8.37 -0.84
C ASN A 220 -24.84 -7.84 -1.18
N ASP A 221 -24.36 -6.79 -0.51
CA ASP A 221 -22.97 -6.36 -0.63
C ASP A 221 -22.02 -7.42 -0.04
N THR A 222 -21.47 -8.24 -0.94
CA THR A 222 -20.59 -9.36 -0.61
C THR A 222 -19.14 -9.10 -1.02
N LEU A 223 -18.79 -7.88 -1.47
CA LEU A 223 -17.47 -7.56 -2.03
C LEU A 223 -16.34 -7.90 -1.06
N GLY A 224 -16.45 -7.46 0.19
CA GLY A 224 -15.47 -7.73 1.24
C GLY A 224 -15.37 -9.21 1.61
N ALA A 225 -16.49 -9.94 1.56
CA ALA A 225 -16.52 -11.38 1.85
C ALA A 225 -15.86 -12.19 0.73
N ILE A 226 -16.08 -11.81 -0.53
CA ILE A 226 -15.44 -12.42 -1.70
C ILE A 226 -13.94 -12.17 -1.67
N SER A 227 -13.51 -10.94 -1.41
CA SER A 227 -12.09 -10.58 -1.29
C SER A 227 -11.39 -11.37 -0.18
N THR A 228 -12.04 -11.48 0.98
CA THR A 228 -11.56 -12.32 2.09
C THR A 228 -11.46 -13.79 1.70
N ALA A 229 -12.47 -14.34 1.03
CA ALA A 229 -12.46 -15.71 0.57
C ALA A 229 -11.33 -15.96 -0.43
N HIS A 230 -11.10 -15.03 -1.37
CA HIS A 230 -10.02 -15.12 -2.35
C HIS A 230 -8.66 -15.20 -1.66
N LEU A 231 -8.40 -14.33 -0.67
CA LEU A 231 -7.15 -14.34 0.09
C LEU A 231 -6.91 -15.68 0.81
N VAL A 232 -7.96 -16.25 1.44
CA VAL A 232 -7.85 -17.53 2.15
C VAL A 232 -7.60 -18.68 1.17
N HIS A 233 -8.34 -18.77 0.06
CA HIS A 233 -8.13 -19.83 -0.93
C HIS A 233 -6.79 -19.69 -1.64
N ALA A 234 -6.34 -18.47 -1.94
CA ALA A 234 -5.03 -18.23 -2.56
C ALA A 234 -3.87 -18.65 -1.64
N ASP A 235 -4.04 -18.54 -0.32
CA ASP A 235 -3.09 -19.06 0.66
C ASP A 235 -3.16 -20.59 0.78
N ARG A 236 -4.36 -21.17 0.77
CA ARG A 236 -4.56 -22.60 1.05
C ARG A 236 -4.33 -23.52 -0.15
N GLU A 237 -4.69 -23.08 -1.34
CA GLU A 237 -4.67 -23.91 -2.54
C GLU A 237 -3.24 -24.02 -3.12
N PRO A 238 -2.81 -25.21 -3.58
CA PRO A 238 -1.45 -25.39 -4.14
C PRO A 238 -1.17 -24.51 -5.36
N LYS A 239 -2.20 -24.26 -6.18
CA LYS A 239 -2.14 -23.38 -7.35
C LYS A 239 -2.32 -21.89 -7.01
N LYS A 240 -2.54 -21.54 -5.75
CA LYS A 240 -2.75 -20.17 -5.28
C LYS A 240 -3.86 -19.46 -6.08
N ALA A 241 -3.60 -18.25 -6.57
CA ALA A 241 -4.54 -17.48 -7.39
C ALA A 241 -4.92 -18.15 -8.74
N LEU A 242 -4.13 -19.13 -9.23
CA LEU A 242 -4.47 -19.94 -10.41
C LEU A 242 -5.44 -21.09 -10.09
N SER A 243 -5.85 -21.26 -8.83
CA SER A 243 -6.84 -22.28 -8.47
C SER A 243 -8.21 -21.93 -9.05
N SER A 244 -9.00 -22.94 -9.41
CA SER A 244 -10.35 -22.71 -9.95
C SER A 244 -11.24 -21.90 -9.00
N LYS A 245 -11.11 -22.10 -7.69
CA LYS A 245 -11.80 -21.32 -6.67
C LYS A 245 -11.42 -19.84 -6.71
N CYS A 246 -10.12 -19.53 -6.83
CA CYS A 246 -9.65 -18.15 -6.92
C CYS A 246 -10.10 -17.47 -8.21
N LEU A 247 -10.05 -18.18 -9.35
CA LEU A 247 -10.53 -17.65 -10.63
C LEU A 247 -12.04 -17.36 -10.60
N GLU A 248 -12.84 -18.26 -10.00
CA GLU A 248 -14.27 -18.04 -9.80
C GLU A 248 -14.54 -16.86 -8.84
N LEU A 249 -13.77 -16.73 -7.76
CA LEU A 249 -13.85 -15.60 -6.84
C LEU A 249 -13.44 -14.28 -7.49
N ALA A 250 -12.47 -14.27 -8.40
CA ALA A 250 -12.10 -13.08 -9.19
C ALA A 250 -13.26 -12.64 -10.09
N ALA A 251 -13.95 -13.59 -10.73
CA ALA A 251 -15.15 -13.31 -11.52
C ALA A 251 -16.30 -12.75 -10.67
N LEU A 252 -16.55 -13.35 -9.51
CA LEU A 252 -17.56 -12.85 -8.56
C LEU A 252 -17.20 -11.47 -8.00
N HIS A 253 -15.92 -11.20 -7.77
CA HIS A 253 -15.46 -9.90 -7.30
C HIS A 253 -15.72 -8.81 -8.34
N SER A 254 -15.41 -9.06 -9.61
CA SER A 254 -15.74 -8.13 -10.70
C SER A 254 -17.25 -7.85 -10.76
N MET A 255 -18.09 -8.89 -10.63
CA MET A 255 -19.54 -8.70 -10.57
C MET A 255 -19.98 -7.87 -9.35
N ALA A 256 -19.37 -8.08 -8.19
CA ALA A 256 -19.70 -7.36 -6.96
C ALA A 256 -19.35 -5.87 -7.05
N VAL A 257 -18.23 -5.51 -7.69
CA VAL A 257 -17.83 -4.12 -7.95
C VAL A 257 -18.90 -3.40 -8.80
N ASP A 258 -19.42 -4.08 -9.81
CA ASP A 258 -20.43 -3.54 -10.71
C ASP A 258 -21.87 -3.66 -10.17
N TYR A 259 -22.07 -4.17 -8.95
CA TYR A 259 -23.42 -4.40 -8.40
C TYR A 259 -24.23 -3.09 -8.33
N ALA A 260 -23.61 -2.01 -7.85
CA ALA A 260 -24.26 -0.69 -7.77
C ALA A 260 -24.71 -0.16 -9.15
N LYS A 261 -24.03 -0.56 -10.23
CA LYS A 261 -24.32 -0.13 -11.60
C LYS A 261 -25.30 -1.04 -12.32
N THR A 262 -25.20 -2.35 -12.09
CA THR A 262 -25.92 -3.37 -12.85
C THR A 262 -27.22 -3.83 -12.18
N GLY A 263 -27.32 -3.65 -10.86
CA GLY A 263 -28.41 -4.15 -10.04
C GLY A 263 -28.39 -5.67 -9.81
N ALA A 264 -27.33 -6.37 -10.24
CA ALA A 264 -27.19 -7.82 -10.11
C ALA A 264 -26.19 -8.19 -9.01
N PRO A 265 -26.62 -8.88 -7.93
CA PRO A 265 -25.72 -9.25 -6.84
C PRO A 265 -24.78 -10.38 -7.23
N ALA A 266 -23.56 -10.36 -6.68
CA ALA A 266 -22.64 -11.49 -6.77
C ALA A 266 -22.96 -12.51 -5.67
N GLU A 267 -23.55 -13.64 -6.05
CA GLU A 267 -23.85 -14.72 -5.10
C GLU A 267 -22.65 -15.66 -4.95
N MET A 268 -21.92 -15.53 -3.83
CA MET A 268 -20.81 -16.45 -3.54
C MET A 268 -21.31 -17.85 -3.12
N PRO A 269 -20.99 -18.92 -3.88
CA PRO A 269 -21.38 -20.28 -3.55
C PRO A 269 -20.86 -20.73 -2.18
N ARG A 270 -21.61 -21.58 -1.50
CA ARG A 270 -21.23 -22.08 -0.16
C ARG A 270 -19.88 -22.80 -0.14
N VAL A 271 -19.48 -23.43 -1.25
CA VAL A 271 -18.18 -24.12 -1.38
C VAL A 271 -17.00 -23.15 -1.39
N LEU A 272 -17.21 -21.90 -1.80
CA LEU A 272 -16.19 -20.86 -1.80
C LEU A 272 -16.09 -20.13 -0.47
N LYS A 273 -17.04 -20.33 0.46
CA LYS A 273 -16.99 -19.72 1.81
C LYS A 273 -15.94 -20.43 2.68
N PRO A 274 -14.88 -19.73 3.15
CA PRO A 274 -13.89 -20.34 4.01
C PRO A 274 -14.48 -20.77 5.36
N ARG A 275 -13.99 -21.91 5.89
CA ARG A 275 -14.36 -22.42 7.22
C ARG A 275 -13.26 -22.22 8.26
N GLU A 276 -12.02 -22.12 7.80
CA GLU A 276 -10.84 -21.87 8.60
C GLU A 276 -10.04 -20.74 7.95
N PHE A 277 -9.39 -19.92 8.76
CA PHE A 277 -8.67 -18.74 8.30
C PHE A 277 -7.17 -18.87 8.60
N PRO A 278 -6.28 -18.29 7.77
CA PRO A 278 -4.86 -18.28 8.08
C PRO A 278 -4.58 -17.39 9.31
N ASP A 279 -3.57 -17.78 10.07
CA ASP A 279 -3.15 -17.14 11.32
C ASP A 279 -2.87 -15.63 11.19
N PHE A 280 -2.33 -15.19 10.06
CA PHE A 280 -2.06 -13.76 9.80
C PHE A 280 -3.30 -12.88 9.69
N MET A 281 -4.50 -13.46 9.60
CA MET A 281 -5.77 -12.69 9.59
C MET A 281 -6.34 -12.42 10.97
N GLU A 282 -5.76 -12.99 12.04
CA GLU A 282 -6.14 -12.71 13.43
C GLU A 282 -7.64 -12.88 13.73
N ARG A 283 -8.29 -13.84 13.05
CA ARG A 283 -9.71 -14.19 13.25
C ARG A 283 -9.89 -15.08 14.47
N PHE A 284 -9.62 -14.54 15.67
CA PHE A 284 -9.68 -15.28 16.93
C PHE A 284 -11.06 -15.86 17.27
N ASP A 285 -12.12 -15.34 16.65
CA ASP A 285 -13.50 -15.84 16.77
C ASP A 285 -13.79 -17.07 15.87
N LYS A 286 -12.83 -17.47 15.01
CA LYS A 286 -12.97 -18.57 14.05
C LYS A 286 -11.82 -19.58 14.17
N PRO A 287 -12.02 -20.82 13.67
CA PRO A 287 -10.92 -21.76 13.50
C PRO A 287 -9.82 -21.16 12.61
N MET A 288 -8.57 -21.31 13.04
CA MET A 288 -7.41 -20.81 12.32
C MET A 288 -6.39 -21.90 12.03
N TYR A 289 -5.62 -21.73 10.96
CA TYR A 289 -4.50 -22.59 10.60
C TYR A 289 -3.22 -21.76 10.39
N LYS A 290 -2.06 -22.38 10.62
CA LYS A 290 -0.76 -21.74 10.40
C LYS A 290 -0.44 -21.68 8.90
N SER A 291 -0.44 -20.50 8.28
CA SER A 291 -0.09 -20.35 6.86
C SER A 291 1.40 -20.61 6.66
N ASN A 292 1.76 -21.47 5.69
CA ASN A 292 3.16 -21.73 5.33
C ASN A 292 3.68 -20.80 4.22
N ASN A 293 2.87 -19.87 3.74
CA ASN A 293 3.23 -18.93 2.68
C ASN A 293 3.91 -17.66 3.23
N VAL A 294 4.27 -16.76 2.31
CA VAL A 294 5.00 -15.52 2.61
C VAL A 294 4.28 -14.65 3.64
N LEU A 295 2.95 -14.50 3.54
CA LEU A 295 2.16 -13.68 4.46
C LEU A 295 2.22 -14.23 5.90
N GLY A 296 1.97 -15.53 6.08
CA GLY A 296 2.08 -16.16 7.40
C GLY A 296 3.49 -16.11 7.98
N LYS A 297 4.53 -16.29 7.15
CA LYS A 297 5.92 -16.18 7.58
C LYS A 297 6.26 -14.77 8.05
N LEU A 298 5.87 -13.76 7.28
CA LEU A 298 6.07 -12.35 7.61
C LEU A 298 5.32 -11.96 8.89
N TYR A 299 4.05 -12.32 9.00
CA TYR A 299 3.24 -12.09 10.19
C TYR A 299 3.91 -12.62 11.46
N ARG A 300 4.29 -13.90 11.48
CA ARG A 300 4.92 -14.52 12.66
C ARG A 300 6.31 -13.93 12.95
N ALA A 301 7.06 -13.57 11.92
CA ALA A 301 8.34 -12.88 12.11
C ALA A 301 8.14 -11.49 12.72
N ALA A 302 7.14 -10.72 12.26
CA ALA A 302 6.78 -9.43 12.82
C ALA A 302 6.33 -9.55 14.28
N VAL A 303 5.40 -10.48 14.59
CA VAL A 303 4.93 -10.73 15.96
C VAL A 303 6.10 -11.07 16.89
N LYS A 304 6.96 -12.02 16.49
CA LYS A 304 8.11 -12.43 17.30
C LYS A 304 9.06 -11.26 17.59
N THR A 305 9.39 -10.46 16.57
CA THR A 305 10.26 -9.28 16.76
C THR A 305 9.61 -8.26 17.68
N MET A 306 8.31 -8.02 17.53
CA MET A 306 7.57 -7.09 18.38
C MET A 306 7.56 -7.51 19.85
N GLU A 307 7.40 -8.81 20.14
CA GLU A 307 7.46 -9.35 21.51
C GLU A 307 8.86 -9.21 22.12
N GLN A 308 9.91 -9.46 21.34
CA GLN A 308 11.30 -9.33 21.78
C GLN A 308 11.66 -7.88 22.11
N GLU A 309 11.30 -6.93 21.25
CA GLU A 309 11.62 -5.52 21.44
C GLU A 309 10.79 -4.89 22.58
N ARG A 310 9.52 -5.29 22.75
CA ARG A 310 8.69 -4.81 23.88
C ARG A 310 9.28 -5.22 25.23
N SER A 311 9.92 -6.38 25.28
CA SER A 311 10.58 -6.89 26.49
C SER A 311 11.88 -6.13 26.83
N ARG A 312 12.48 -5.42 25.87
CA ARG A 312 13.70 -4.61 26.08
C ARG A 312 13.41 -3.20 26.56
N LEU A 313 12.18 -2.71 26.38
CA LEU A 313 11.79 -1.32 26.57
C LEU A 313 11.26 -1.02 27.99
N VAL A 314 11.96 -1.51 29.01
CA VAL A 314 11.58 -1.25 30.41
C VAL A 314 12.23 0.05 30.86
N TRP A 315 11.47 1.14 30.85
CA TRP A 315 11.89 2.42 31.44
C TRP A 315 11.87 2.32 32.96
N THR A 316 13.05 2.41 33.59
CA THR A 316 13.17 2.51 35.06
C THR A 316 13.44 3.95 35.49
N GLU A 317 13.16 4.24 36.76
CA GLU A 317 13.48 5.55 37.36
C GLU A 317 14.98 5.84 37.28
N GLU A 318 15.83 4.83 37.47
CA GLU A 318 17.29 4.92 37.31
C GLU A 318 17.68 5.30 35.88
N THR A 319 16.96 4.77 34.89
CA THR A 319 17.16 5.09 33.47
C THR A 319 16.75 6.54 33.20
N ALA A 320 15.64 7.00 33.79
CA ALA A 320 15.17 8.38 33.63
C ALA A 320 16.14 9.39 34.27
N THR A 321 16.69 9.10 35.44
CA THR A 321 17.70 9.97 36.08
C THR A 321 19.00 10.01 35.27
N ALA A 322 19.42 8.87 34.69
CA ALA A 322 20.67 8.80 33.93
C ALA A 322 20.62 9.54 32.58
N ILE A 323 19.43 9.78 32.01
CA ILE A 323 19.24 10.45 30.71
C ILE A 323 18.59 11.84 30.90
N TYR A 324 18.53 12.35 32.13
CA TYR A 324 18.03 13.70 32.38
C TYR A 324 19.00 14.73 31.78
N ASP A 325 18.48 15.61 30.93
CA ASP A 325 19.29 16.64 30.27
C ASP A 325 19.37 17.90 31.14
N HIS A 326 20.49 18.01 31.87
CA HIS A 326 20.76 19.17 32.73
C HIS A 326 20.98 20.47 31.94
N ASP A 327 21.28 20.43 30.63
CA ASP A 327 21.45 21.63 29.82
C ASP A 327 20.12 22.37 29.58
N LEU A 328 18.99 21.71 29.84
CA LEU A 328 17.64 22.28 29.75
C LEU A 328 17.16 22.91 31.06
N GLU A 329 17.95 22.85 32.14
CA GLU A 329 17.63 23.53 33.40
C GLU A 329 17.77 25.05 33.23
N VAL A 330 16.75 25.78 33.68
CA VAL A 330 16.73 27.25 33.66
C VAL A 330 16.52 27.75 35.08
N ASP A 331 17.30 28.77 35.47
CA ASP A 331 17.22 29.36 36.82
C ASP A 331 15.76 29.67 37.23
N GLY A 332 15.34 29.11 38.37
CA GLY A 332 14.00 29.29 38.93
C GLY A 332 12.94 28.30 38.44
N PHE A 333 13.33 27.25 37.70
CA PHE A 333 12.40 26.18 37.27
C PHE A 333 11.72 25.47 38.46
N GLU A 334 12.35 25.46 39.63
CA GLU A 334 11.86 24.79 40.84
C GLU A 334 10.49 25.32 41.28
N ALA A 335 10.23 26.62 41.03
CA ALA A 335 8.96 27.26 41.35
C ALA A 335 7.77 26.68 40.54
N PHE A 336 8.04 25.97 39.44
CA PHE A 336 7.03 25.43 38.54
C PHE A 336 6.81 23.91 38.71
N LEU A 337 7.60 23.23 39.54
CA LEU A 337 7.57 21.76 39.67
C LEU A 337 6.20 21.24 40.12
N GLU A 338 5.59 21.86 41.13
CA GLU A 338 4.26 21.45 41.64
C GLU A 338 3.18 21.58 40.57
N THR A 339 3.24 22.67 39.79
CA THR A 339 2.29 22.90 38.69
C THR A 339 2.51 21.89 37.55
N ALA A 340 3.77 21.61 37.19
CA ALA A 340 4.11 20.63 36.17
C ALA A 340 3.70 19.21 36.58
N GLU A 341 3.85 18.84 37.85
CA GLU A 341 3.41 17.55 38.37
C GLU A 341 1.88 17.40 38.28
N SER A 342 1.12 18.44 38.64
CA SER A 342 -0.34 18.47 38.47
C SER A 342 -0.76 18.24 37.01
N PHE A 343 -0.14 18.95 36.06
CA PHE A 343 -0.42 18.75 34.63
C PHE A 343 -0.05 17.34 34.14
N LYS A 344 1.06 16.78 34.62
CA LYS A 344 1.48 15.41 34.30
C LYS A 344 0.45 14.39 34.78
N VAL A 345 -0.06 14.53 36.01
CA VAL A 345 -1.10 13.64 36.56
C VAL A 345 -2.36 13.74 35.71
N MET A 346 -2.83 14.95 35.40
CA MET A 346 -4.01 15.16 34.54
C MET A 346 -3.85 14.52 33.16
N TYR A 347 -2.64 14.59 32.57
CA TYR A 347 -2.34 13.95 31.30
C TYR A 347 -2.40 12.42 31.40
N ILE A 348 -1.78 11.82 32.42
CA ILE A 348 -1.79 10.37 32.63
C ILE A 348 -3.22 9.85 32.84
N GLU A 349 -4.04 10.57 33.61
CA GLU A 349 -5.44 10.21 33.82
C GLU A 349 -6.23 10.22 32.52
N LYS A 350 -6.05 11.25 31.68
CA LYS A 350 -6.68 11.31 30.35
C LYS A 350 -6.23 10.15 29.47
N MET A 351 -4.94 9.81 29.47
CA MET A 351 -4.41 8.71 28.65
C MET A 351 -4.90 7.33 29.09
N ARG A 352 -5.27 7.14 30.37
CA ARG A 352 -5.85 5.87 30.87
C ARG A 352 -7.35 5.74 30.60
N ALA A 353 -8.02 6.83 30.23
CA ALA A 353 -9.45 6.83 29.92
C ALA A 353 -9.76 6.42 28.47
N PHE A 354 -8.73 6.27 27.63
CA PHE A 354 -8.79 5.70 26.27
C PHE A 354 -8.27 4.26 26.29
#